data_AF-A0A7V9RUN4-F1
#
_entry.id   AF-A0A7V9RUN4-F1
#
_cell.length_a   1.000
_cell.length_b   1.000
_cell.length_c   1.000
_cell.angle_alpha   90.00
_cell.angle_beta   90.00
_cell.angle_gamma   90.00
#
_symmetry.space_group_name_H-M   'P 1'
#
loop_
_entity.id
_entity.type
_entity.pdbx_description
1 polymer ?
#
loop_
_entity_poly.entity_id
_entity_poly.type
_entity_poly.pdbx_seq_one_letter_code
_entity_poly.pdbx_strand_id
1 'polypeptide(L)'
;MSKTDKEKPKILSKNLFPVVGIGASAGGLEAFKNLIQAIPENSGMAYILVQHLHPEHESALPEILQRVSKIPVIEISDNVHVDADHIYVIPSNKLLVATDGVLNLSPR
;
A
#
# COMPACT_ATOMS: atom_id res chain seq x y z
N MET A 1 -4.93 38.50 -13.68
CA MET A 1 -3.56 38.45 -13.09
C MET A 1 -3.73 38.10 -11.62
N SER A 2 -3.11 37.13 -10.98
CA SER A 2 -2.00 36.21 -11.24
C SER A 2 -2.18 35.15 -10.12
N LYS A 3 -2.05 33.85 -10.30
CA LYS A 3 -0.85 33.11 -10.67
C LYS A 3 -1.30 31.80 -11.29
N THR A 4 -0.75 31.50 -12.45
CA THR A 4 -0.65 30.13 -12.97
C THR A 4 0.07 29.30 -11.91
N ASP A 5 -0.65 28.39 -11.25
CA ASP A 5 -0.03 27.19 -10.71
C ASP A 5 0.60 26.50 -11.91
N LYS A 6 1.91 26.71 -12.10
CA LYS A 6 2.67 25.96 -13.08
C LYS A 6 2.52 24.50 -12.67
N GLU A 7 1.76 23.72 -13.45
CA GLU A 7 1.69 22.28 -13.28
C GLU A 7 3.13 21.77 -13.22
N LYS A 8 3.53 21.29 -12.03
CA LYS A 8 4.81 20.57 -11.90
C LYS A 8 4.75 19.43 -12.94
N PRO A 9 5.82 19.21 -13.72
CA PRO A 9 5.82 18.16 -14.72
C PRO A 9 5.41 16.84 -14.06
N LYS A 10 4.34 16.21 -14.57
CA LYS A 10 3.89 14.90 -14.10
C LYS A 10 5.00 13.90 -14.41
N ILE A 11 5.67 13.39 -13.39
CA ILE A 11 6.72 12.39 -13.53
C ILE A 11 6.02 11.05 -13.66
N LEU A 12 5.60 10.68 -14.87
CA LEU A 12 4.93 9.40 -15.09
C LEU A 12 5.83 8.26 -14.62
N SER A 13 5.26 7.37 -13.81
CA SER A 13 5.95 6.16 -13.37
C SER A 13 6.47 5.36 -14.55
N LYS A 14 7.67 4.78 -14.41
CA LYS A 14 8.14 3.72 -15.32
C LYS A 14 7.52 2.36 -15.00
N ASN A 15 6.74 2.24 -13.92
CA ASN A 15 6.08 0.99 -13.57
C ASN A 15 5.04 0.65 -14.63
N LEU A 16 5.26 -0.47 -15.33
CA LEU A 16 4.40 -0.96 -16.41
C LEU A 16 3.35 -1.97 -15.92
N PHE A 17 3.16 -2.07 -14.60
CA PHE A 17 2.25 -3.02 -13.97
C PHE A 17 1.15 -2.32 -13.17
N PRO A 18 -0.04 -2.95 -12.99
CA PRO A 18 -1.11 -2.38 -12.20
C PRO A 18 -0.78 -2.26 -10.70
N VAL A 19 -1.26 -1.19 -10.07
CA VAL A 19 -1.22 -0.99 -8.63
C VAL A 19 -2.65 -0.98 -8.09
N VAL A 20 -2.93 -1.83 -7.10
CA VAL A 20 -4.26 -2.05 -6.54
C VAL A 20 -4.33 -1.53 -5.10
N GLY A 21 -5.10 -0.47 -4.86
CA GLY A 21 -5.38 0.04 -3.51
C GLY A 21 -6.61 -0.63 -2.90
N ILE A 22 -6.49 -1.15 -1.67
CA ILE A 22 -7.56 -1.87 -0.97
C ILE A 22 -7.74 -1.25 0.43
N GLY A 23 -8.93 -0.68 0.67
CA GLY A 23 -9.28 -0.08 1.96
C GLY A 23 -10.19 -0.99 2.79
N ALA A 24 -9.92 -1.09 4.10
CA ALA A 24 -10.78 -1.78 5.04
C ALA A 24 -10.83 -1.08 6.42
N SER A 25 -11.81 -1.47 7.23
CA SER A 25 -12.07 -0.92 8.57
C SER A 25 -12.35 -2.08 9.56
N ALA A 26 -13.31 -1.97 10.47
CA ALA A 26 -13.64 -3.04 11.41
C ALA A 26 -13.91 -4.38 10.70
N GLY A 27 -13.25 -5.45 11.16
CA GLY A 27 -13.37 -6.79 10.59
C GLY A 27 -12.61 -7.03 9.27
N GLY A 28 -11.80 -6.07 8.80
CA GLY A 28 -11.07 -6.16 7.53
C GLY A 28 -10.01 -7.27 7.44
N LEU A 29 -9.55 -7.81 8.59
CA LEU A 29 -8.47 -8.80 8.62
C LEU A 29 -8.82 -10.08 7.86
N GLU A 30 -10.00 -10.67 8.11
CA GLU A 30 -10.38 -11.92 7.44
C GLU A 30 -10.64 -11.68 5.94
N ALA A 31 -11.16 -10.51 5.57
CA ALA A 31 -11.29 -10.13 4.17
C ALA A 31 -9.93 -10.01 3.48
N PHE A 32 -8.94 -9.41 4.13
CA PHE A 32 -7.58 -9.36 3.60
C PHE A 32 -6.98 -10.75 3.45
N LYS A 33 -7.09 -11.61 4.47
CA LYS A 33 -6.58 -13.00 4.39
C LYS A 33 -7.15 -13.75 3.21
N ASN A 34 -8.48 -13.73 3.05
CA ASN A 34 -9.16 -14.41 1.96
C ASN A 34 -8.72 -13.89 0.58
N LEU A 35 -8.56 -12.56 0.45
CA LEU A 35 -8.10 -11.96 -0.79
C LEU A 35 -6.65 -12.35 -1.11
N ILE A 36 -5.72 -12.17 -0.16
CA ILE A 36 -4.29 -12.34 -0.43
C ILE A 36 -3.90 -13.81 -0.61
N GLN A 37 -4.60 -14.74 0.04
CA GLN A 37 -4.37 -16.17 -0.15
C GLN A 37 -4.66 -16.63 -1.59
N ALA A 38 -5.57 -15.93 -2.27
CA ALA A 38 -5.92 -16.19 -3.67
C ALA A 38 -4.93 -15.55 -4.66
N ILE A 39 -4.04 -14.66 -4.22
CA ILE A 39 -3.04 -14.01 -5.09
C ILE A 39 -1.94 -15.02 -5.43
N PRO A 40 -1.62 -15.23 -6.73
CA PRO A 40 -0.49 -16.08 -7.14
C PRO A 40 0.86 -15.38 -6.93
N GLU A 41 1.96 -16.15 -6.92
CA GLU A 41 3.33 -15.63 -6.75
C GLU A 41 3.77 -14.66 -7.86
N ASN A 42 3.16 -14.77 -9.04
CA ASN A 42 3.46 -14.01 -10.25
C ASN A 42 2.22 -13.24 -10.75
N SER A 43 1.52 -12.57 -9.83
CA SER A 43 0.32 -11.81 -10.16
C SER A 43 0.58 -10.65 -11.13
N GLY A 44 1.83 -10.18 -11.22
CA GLY A 44 2.24 -9.06 -12.05
C GLY A 44 1.64 -7.74 -11.57
N MET A 45 1.27 -7.64 -10.29
CA MET A 45 0.63 -6.46 -9.71
C MET A 45 1.22 -6.13 -8.33
N ALA A 46 1.16 -4.86 -7.95
CA ALA A 46 1.41 -4.43 -6.57
C ALA A 46 0.08 -4.19 -5.84
N TYR A 47 0.04 -4.52 -4.55
CA TYR A 47 -1.15 -4.32 -3.72
C TYR A 47 -0.82 -3.40 -2.54
N ILE A 48 -1.69 -2.44 -2.26
CA ILE A 48 -1.54 -1.48 -1.17
C ILE A 48 -2.75 -1.62 -0.25
N LEU A 49 -2.53 -2.09 0.96
CA LEU A 49 -3.56 -2.37 1.96
C LEU A 49 -3.60 -1.23 2.97
N VAL A 50 -4.74 -0.55 3.00
CA VAL A 50 -5.01 0.56 3.91
C VAL A 50 -6.09 0.11 4.89
N GLN A 51 -5.65 -0.29 6.08
CA GLN A 51 -6.53 -0.64 7.18
C GLN A 51 -6.68 0.56 8.11
N HIS A 52 -7.91 0.89 8.52
CA HIS A 52 -8.08 1.79 9.66
C HIS A 52 -7.65 1.05 10.94
N LEU A 53 -6.42 1.31 11.39
CA LEU A 53 -5.81 0.72 12.57
C LEU A 53 -6.00 1.63 13.80
N HIS A 54 -6.08 1.02 14.98
CA HIS A 54 -6.09 1.77 16.23
C HIS A 54 -4.70 2.41 16.45
N PRO A 55 -4.60 3.70 16.77
CA PRO A 55 -3.33 4.43 16.79
C PRO A 55 -2.37 4.03 17.91
N GLU A 56 -2.87 3.36 18.97
CA GLU A 56 -2.11 3.08 20.19
C GLU A 56 -1.33 1.75 20.17
N HIS A 57 -1.41 0.96 19.10
CA HIS A 57 -0.70 -0.32 19.01
C HIS A 57 0.06 -0.48 17.69
N GLU A 58 1.30 -0.97 17.80
CA GLU A 58 2.02 -1.52 16.65
C GLU A 58 1.18 -2.64 16.05
N SER A 59 1.04 -2.61 14.73
CA SER A 59 0.18 -3.51 14.00
C SER A 59 0.95 -4.75 13.62
N ALA A 60 0.63 -5.90 14.21
CA ALA A 60 1.15 -7.21 13.77
C ALA A 60 0.54 -7.68 12.42
N LEU A 61 -0.13 -6.78 11.70
CA LEU A 61 -0.86 -7.09 10.48
C LEU A 61 0.04 -7.61 9.36
N PRO A 62 1.21 -6.99 9.05
CA PRO A 62 2.12 -7.53 8.05
C PRO A 62 2.54 -8.97 8.34
N GLU A 63 2.90 -9.29 9.59
CA GLU A 63 3.32 -10.63 10.00
C GLU A 63 2.17 -11.64 9.92
N ILE A 64 0.96 -11.25 10.31
CA ILE A 64 -0.22 -12.11 10.21
C ILE A 64 -0.55 -12.41 8.75
N LEU A 65 -0.53 -11.39 7.89
CA LEU A 65 -0.84 -11.54 6.47
C LEU A 65 0.25 -12.32 5.72
N GLN A 66 1.53 -12.13 6.08
CA GLN A 66 2.65 -12.86 5.48
C GLN A 66 2.50 -14.38 5.63
N ARG A 67 1.92 -14.86 6.74
CA ARG A 67 1.72 -16.31 6.99
C ARG A 67 0.77 -16.99 6.00
N VAL A 68 -0.08 -16.22 5.33
CA VAL A 68 -1.07 -16.75 4.36
C VAL A 68 -0.84 -16.25 2.94
N SER A 69 0.10 -15.32 2.76
CA SER A 69 0.49 -14.77 1.46
C SER A 69 1.56 -15.63 0.79
N LYS A 70 1.51 -15.70 -0.54
CA LYS A 70 2.55 -16.32 -1.37
C LYS A 70 3.60 -15.31 -1.84
N ILE A 71 3.27 -14.02 -1.78
CA ILE A 71 4.16 -12.91 -2.13
C ILE A 71 4.56 -12.11 -0.88
N PRO A 72 5.68 -11.37 -0.90
CA PRO A 72 6.12 -10.60 0.25
C PRO A 72 5.08 -9.58 0.72
N VAL A 73 4.89 -9.52 2.03
CA VAL A 73 4.06 -8.52 2.73
C VAL A 73 5.00 -7.60 3.50
N ILE A 74 5.01 -6.33 3.12
CA ILE A 74 5.95 -5.32 3.62
C ILE A 74 5.17 -4.19 4.28
N GLU A 75 5.56 -3.81 5.50
CA GLU A 75 5.09 -2.55 6.08
C GLU A 75 5.73 -1.37 5.36
N ILE A 76 4.91 -0.40 4.95
CA ILE A 76 5.37 0.78 4.22
C ILE A 76 6.26 1.61 5.15
N SER A 77 7.49 1.86 4.72
CA SER A 77 8.34 2.94 5.21
C SER A 77 8.22 4.18 4.31
N ASP A 78 8.84 5.30 4.68
CA ASP A 78 8.74 6.51 3.87
C ASP A 78 9.53 6.38 2.55
N ASN A 79 8.96 6.93 1.47
CA ASN A 79 9.52 6.94 0.11
C ASN A 79 9.81 5.53 -0.50
N VAL A 80 8.84 4.63 -0.39
CA VAL A 80 8.93 3.28 -0.97
C VAL A 80 8.52 3.28 -2.44
N HIS A 81 9.38 2.74 -3.31
CA HIS A 81 9.00 2.44 -4.69
C HIS A 81 8.27 1.09 -4.71
N VAL A 82 7.11 1.03 -5.36
CA VAL A 82 6.37 -0.22 -5.48
C VAL A 82 6.99 -1.10 -6.55
N ASP A 83 7.06 -2.40 -6.25
CA ASP A 83 7.43 -3.48 -7.15
C ASP A 83 6.23 -4.41 -7.37
N ALA A 84 6.17 -5.05 -8.55
CA ALA A 84 5.17 -6.08 -8.83
C ALA A 84 5.37 -7.29 -7.90
N ASP A 85 4.32 -8.07 -7.69
CA ASP A 85 4.34 -9.27 -6.84
C ASP A 85 4.69 -8.93 -5.38
N HIS A 86 4.22 -7.78 -4.89
CA HIS A 86 4.38 -7.34 -3.51
C HIS A 86 3.08 -6.80 -2.92
N ILE A 87 2.92 -7.00 -1.62
CA ILE A 87 1.84 -6.43 -0.80
C ILE A 87 2.45 -5.43 0.17
N TYR A 88 1.94 -4.20 0.15
CA TYR A 88 2.37 -3.11 1.00
C TYR A 88 1.26 -2.77 2.00
N VAL A 89 1.59 -2.71 3.29
CA VAL A 89 0.64 -2.44 4.38
C VAL A 89 0.98 -1.12 5.03
N ILE A 90 -0.01 -0.24 5.19
CA ILE A 90 0.20 1.03 5.89
C ILE A 90 0.48 0.79 7.39
N PRO A 91 1.47 1.46 8.00
CA PRO A 91 1.65 1.44 9.45
C PRO A 91 0.52 2.19 10.18
N SER A 92 0.37 1.92 11.47
CA SER A 92 -0.57 2.65 12.34
C SER A 92 -0.29 4.16 12.36
N ASN A 93 -1.35 4.96 12.51
CA ASN A 93 -1.28 6.41 12.72
C ASN A 93 -0.53 7.22 11.64
N LYS A 94 -0.61 6.79 10.36
CA LYS A 94 -0.08 7.53 9.21
C LYS A 94 -1.16 7.79 8.17
N LEU A 95 -0.92 8.81 7.34
CA LEU A 95 -1.57 9.00 6.04
C LEU A 95 -0.63 8.51 4.95
N LEU A 96 -1.20 7.91 3.91
CA LEU A 96 -0.47 7.38 2.76
C LEU A 96 -0.86 8.16 1.50
N VAL A 97 0.14 8.60 0.75
CA VAL A 97 -0.02 9.13 -0.60
C VAL A 97 0.76 8.25 -1.57
N ALA A 98 0.07 7.74 -2.58
CA ALA A 98 0.69 7.04 -3.71
C ALA A 98 0.76 7.99 -4.91
N THR A 99 1.95 8.20 -5.47
CA THR A 99 2.16 9.06 -6.64
C THR A 99 3.18 8.40 -7.55
N ASP A 100 2.77 8.09 -8.78
CA ASP A 100 3.66 7.55 -9.83
C ASP A 100 4.54 6.37 -9.38
N GLY A 101 3.96 5.45 -8.59
CA GLY A 101 4.64 4.24 -8.10
C GLY A 101 5.46 4.45 -6.83
N VAL A 102 5.40 5.63 -6.21
CA VAL A 102 6.05 5.93 -4.93
C VAL A 102 5.02 6.09 -3.82
N LEU A 103 5.27 5.46 -2.68
CA LEU A 103 4.48 5.52 -1.45
C LEU A 103 5.17 6.45 -0.46
N ASN A 104 4.47 7.50 -0.04
CA ASN A 104 4.94 8.47 0.94
C ASN A 104 4.03 8.48 2.16
N LEU A 105 4.64 8.56 3.34
CA LEU A 105 3.91 8.60 4.60
C LEU A 105 3.98 9.99 5.22
N SER A 106 2.86 10.45 5.78
CA SER A 106 2.84 11.64 6.63
C SER A 106 2.17 11.32 7.97
N PRO A 107 2.45 12.12 9.02
CA PRO A 107 1.62 12.10 10.23
C PRO A 107 0.14 12.27 9.87
N ARG A 108 -0.72 11.63 10.66
CA ARG A 108 -2.18 11.73 10.53
C ARG A 108 -2.75 13.00 11.13
#